data_AF-A0A3S1B821-F1
#
_entry.id   AF-A0A3S1B821-F1
#
_cell.length_a   1.000
_cell.length_b   1.000
_cell.length_c   1.000
_cell.angle_alpha   90.00
_cell.angle_beta   90.00
_cell.angle_gamma   90.00
#
_symmetry.space_group_name_H-M   'P 1'
#
loop_
_entity.id
_entity.type
_entity.pdbx_description
1 polymer ?
#
loop_
_entity_poly.entity_id
_entity_poly.type
_entity_poly.pdbx_seq_one_letter_code
_entity_poly.pdbx_strand_id
1 'polypeptide(L)'
;MPILPLMFSRMSADLLAHRMRFLACPEILADLYDINPPADFDLERWADTARALTEDLHSGKAITPSPATIALLVESLEGNSVIGKAPISARAGLVQVAAMIAKRLEPYAGRSIHPEVH
;
A
#
# COMPACT_ATOMS: atom_id res chain seq x y z
N MET A 1 21.97 0.95 -0.23
CA MET A 1 21.39 1.65 0.95
C MET A 1 21.00 0.60 1.97
N PRO A 2 21.17 0.83 3.28
CA PRO A 2 20.63 -0.09 4.29
C PRO A 2 19.10 -0.16 4.13
N ILE A 3 18.55 -1.37 4.11
CA ILE A 3 17.10 -1.60 4.09
C ILE A 3 16.59 -1.25 5.50
N LEU A 4 16.01 -0.07 5.65
CA LEU A 4 15.41 0.36 6.91
C LEU A 4 13.96 -0.12 6.99
N PRO A 5 13.52 -0.70 8.12
CA PRO A 5 12.13 -1.03 8.32
C PRO A 5 11.23 0.20 8.17
N LEU A 6 10.07 0.01 7.52
CA LEU A 6 9.06 1.04 7.35
C LEU A 6 8.17 1.08 8.58
N MET A 7 7.98 2.28 9.13
CA MET A 7 6.98 2.52 10.17
C MET A 7 5.98 3.55 9.67
N PHE A 8 4.71 3.36 10.02
CA PHE A 8 3.63 4.23 9.61
C PHE A 8 2.92 4.80 10.84
N SER A 9 2.53 6.07 10.78
CA SER A 9 1.61 6.61 11.78
C SER A 9 0.27 5.89 11.67
N ARG A 10 -0.54 5.89 12.73
CA ARG A 10 -1.87 5.27 12.71
C ARG A 10 -2.71 5.71 11.51
N MET A 11 -2.73 7.00 11.21
CA MET A 11 -3.48 7.55 10.07
C MET A 11 -2.94 7.05 8.71
N SER A 12 -1.63 6.87 8.59
CA SER A 12 -1.02 6.29 7.38
C SER A 12 -1.35 4.80 7.26
N ALA A 13 -1.31 4.09 8.39
CA ALA A 13 -1.63 2.67 8.47
C ALA A 13 -3.09 2.40 8.12
N ASP A 14 -4.03 3.21 8.63
CA ASP A 14 -5.46 3.09 8.31
C ASP A 14 -5.72 3.34 6.82
N LEU A 15 -5.04 4.33 6.22
CA LEU A 15 -5.14 4.60 4.79
C LEU A 15 -4.68 3.38 3.98
N LEU A 16 -3.50 2.84 4.27
CA LEU A 16 -2.95 1.67 3.57
C LEU A 16 -3.78 0.39 3.83
N ALA A 17 -4.19 0.13 5.06
CA ALA A 17 -4.97 -1.05 5.39
C ALA A 17 -6.32 -1.12 4.64
N HIS A 18 -6.88 0.05 4.26
CA HIS A 18 -8.18 0.11 3.59
C HIS A 18 -8.25 -0.68 2.28
N ARG A 19 -7.21 -0.60 1.43
CA ARG A 19 -7.14 -1.35 0.17
C ARG A 19 -6.52 -2.73 0.35
N MET A 20 -5.66 -2.88 1.36
CA MET A 20 -4.96 -4.14 1.63
C MET A 20 -5.90 -5.34 1.84
N ARG A 21 -7.10 -5.13 2.42
CA ARG A 21 -8.10 -6.21 2.55
C ARG A 21 -8.60 -6.76 1.20
N PHE A 22 -8.63 -5.94 0.15
CA PHE A 22 -9.00 -6.37 -1.19
C PHE A 22 -7.83 -7.08 -1.88
N LEU A 23 -6.61 -6.60 -1.64
CA LEU A 23 -5.38 -7.24 -2.10
C LEU A 23 -5.11 -8.57 -1.39
N ALA A 24 -5.76 -8.85 -0.25
CA ALA A 24 -5.74 -10.16 0.39
C ALA A 24 -6.68 -11.18 -0.27
N CYS A 25 -7.42 -10.79 -1.32
CA CYS A 25 -8.26 -11.66 -2.14
C CYS A 25 -7.45 -12.11 -3.37
N PRO A 26 -7.16 -13.42 -3.52
CA PRO A 26 -6.42 -13.95 -4.66
C PRO A 26 -7.03 -13.54 -6.01
N GLU A 27 -8.34 -13.60 -6.16
CA GLU A 27 -9.03 -13.29 -7.42
C GLU A 27 -8.78 -11.83 -7.85
N ILE A 28 -8.81 -10.90 -6.90
CA ILE A 28 -8.54 -9.47 -7.17
C ILE A 28 -7.07 -9.27 -7.56
N LEU A 29 -6.13 -9.96 -6.89
CA LEU A 29 -4.71 -9.88 -7.26
C LEU A 29 -4.43 -10.47 -8.63
N ALA A 30 -5.12 -11.56 -9.00
CA ALA A 30 -4.99 -12.17 -10.31
C ALA A 30 -5.44 -11.19 -11.39
N ASP A 31 -6.62 -10.59 -11.23
CA ASP A 31 -7.14 -9.59 -12.16
C ASP A 31 -6.22 -8.36 -12.27
N LEU A 32 -5.66 -7.90 -11.16
CA LEU A 32 -4.80 -6.73 -11.11
C LEU A 32 -3.46 -6.94 -11.85
N TYR A 33 -2.90 -8.15 -11.76
CA TYR A 33 -1.59 -8.47 -12.30
C TYR A 33 -1.61 -9.34 -13.56
N ASP A 34 -2.79 -9.58 -14.16
CA ASP A 34 -2.96 -10.44 -15.35
C ASP A 34 -2.07 -10.02 -16.54
N ILE A 35 -1.96 -8.71 -16.78
CA ILE A 35 -1.27 -8.18 -17.97
C ILE A 35 0.25 -8.05 -17.74
N ASN A 36 0.68 -7.70 -16.52
CA ASN A 36 2.09 -7.43 -16.24
C ASN A 36 2.43 -7.75 -14.78
N PRO A 37 2.57 -9.04 -14.45
CA PRO A 37 2.87 -9.46 -13.09
C PRO A 37 4.32 -9.11 -12.72
N PRO A 38 4.58 -8.73 -11.46
CA PRO A 38 5.93 -8.64 -10.91
C PRO A 38 6.69 -9.96 -11.07
N ALA A 39 8.03 -9.88 -11.20
CA ALA A 39 8.86 -11.05 -11.50
C ALA A 39 8.76 -12.18 -10.47
N ASP A 40 8.42 -11.86 -9.23
CA ASP A 40 8.21 -12.79 -8.11
C ASP A 40 6.73 -12.89 -7.70
N PHE A 41 5.81 -12.57 -8.61
CA PHE A 41 4.38 -12.67 -8.34
C PHE A 41 3.98 -14.13 -8.12
N ASP A 42 3.46 -14.39 -6.92
CA ASP A 42 2.85 -15.66 -6.54
C ASP A 42 1.54 -15.32 -5.84
N LEU A 43 0.44 -15.79 -6.40
CA LEU A 43 -0.89 -15.31 -6.06
C LEU A 43 -1.21 -15.50 -4.58
N GLU A 44 -1.08 -16.73 -4.10
CA GLU A 44 -1.41 -17.12 -2.73
C GLU A 44 -0.46 -16.44 -1.74
N ARG A 45 0.84 -16.44 -2.03
CA ARG A 45 1.83 -15.78 -1.18
C ARG A 45 1.60 -14.28 -1.08
N TRP A 46 1.21 -13.63 -2.16
CA TRP A 46 0.94 -12.18 -2.15
C TRP A 46 -0.36 -11.85 -1.42
N ALA A 47 -1.40 -12.69 -1.56
CA ALA A 47 -2.63 -12.56 -0.79
C ALA A 47 -2.37 -12.71 0.72
N ASP A 48 -1.58 -13.71 1.10
CA ASP A 48 -1.15 -13.91 2.49
C ASP A 48 -0.28 -12.76 3.00
N THR A 49 0.61 -12.23 2.15
CA THR A 49 1.43 -11.05 2.47
C THR A 49 0.55 -9.83 2.70
N ALA A 50 -0.47 -9.60 1.89
CA ALA A 50 -1.42 -8.49 2.08
C ALA A 50 -2.20 -8.64 3.39
N ARG A 51 -2.61 -9.88 3.75
CA ARG A 51 -3.26 -10.16 5.03
C ARG A 51 -2.34 -9.85 6.21
N ALA A 52 -1.10 -10.35 6.19
CA ALA A 52 -0.11 -10.08 7.21
C ALA A 52 0.22 -8.59 7.33
N LEU A 53 0.39 -7.88 6.20
CA LEU A 53 0.60 -6.43 6.19
C LEU A 53 -0.54 -5.67 6.84
N THR A 54 -1.79 -6.10 6.63
CA THR A 54 -2.96 -5.48 7.26
C THR A 54 -2.87 -5.58 8.79
N GLU A 55 -2.47 -6.74 9.31
CA GLU A 55 -2.28 -6.95 10.75
C GLU A 55 -1.10 -6.15 11.31
N ASP A 56 0.02 -6.13 10.58
CA ASP A 56 1.22 -5.38 10.97
C ASP A 56 0.97 -3.86 10.98
N LEU A 57 0.22 -3.34 10.01
CA LEU A 57 -0.20 -1.94 9.96
C LEU A 57 -1.08 -1.58 11.15
N HIS A 58 -2.10 -2.38 11.46
CA HIS A 58 -3.00 -2.11 12.60
C HIS A 58 -2.30 -2.25 13.96
N SER A 59 -1.30 -3.14 14.06
CA SER A 59 -0.51 -3.32 15.28
C SER A 59 0.66 -2.34 15.41
N GLY A 60 0.88 -1.47 14.41
CA GLY A 60 1.96 -0.48 14.42
C GLY A 60 3.36 -1.10 14.34
N LYS A 61 3.46 -2.33 13.82
CA LYS A 61 4.75 -3.01 13.67
C LYS A 61 5.57 -2.40 12.53
N ALA A 62 6.88 -2.52 12.67
CA ALA A 62 7.80 -2.18 11.60
C ALA A 62 7.68 -3.21 10.46
N ILE A 63 7.52 -2.73 9.23
CA ILE A 63 7.37 -3.55 8.03
C ILE A 63 8.72 -3.64 7.34
N THR A 64 9.22 -4.85 7.14
CA THR A 64 10.44 -5.08 6.36
C THR A 64 10.15 -4.88 4.86
N PRO A 65 10.90 -3.98 4.17
CA PRO A 65 10.80 -3.82 2.73
C PRO A 65 11.21 -5.09 1.99
N SER A 66 10.33 -5.56 1.12
CA SER A 66 10.55 -6.62 0.13
C SER A 66 9.82 -6.23 -1.16
N PRO A 67 10.18 -6.80 -2.33
CA PRO A 67 9.47 -6.51 -3.58
C PRO A 67 7.94 -6.64 -3.45
N ALA A 68 7.46 -7.75 -2.88
CA ALA A 68 6.03 -7.98 -2.66
C ALA A 68 5.41 -6.95 -1.68
N THR A 69 6.03 -6.69 -0.54
CA THR A 69 5.46 -5.75 0.44
C THR A 69 5.42 -4.32 -0.10
N ILE A 70 6.43 -3.90 -0.85
CA ILE A 70 6.47 -2.59 -1.48
C ILE A 70 5.43 -2.49 -2.59
N ALA A 71 5.31 -3.50 -3.46
CA ALA A 71 4.31 -3.53 -4.52
C ALA A 71 2.89 -3.41 -3.94
N LEU A 72 2.58 -4.18 -2.88
CA LEU A 72 1.29 -4.14 -2.20
C LEU A 72 1.00 -2.78 -1.53
N LEU A 73 2.00 -2.17 -0.88
CA LEU A 73 1.84 -0.84 -0.26
C LEU A 73 1.63 0.26 -1.32
N VAL A 74 2.32 0.17 -2.45
CA VAL A 74 2.16 1.08 -3.59
C VAL A 74 0.77 0.92 -4.20
N GLU A 75 0.37 -0.30 -4.54
CA GLU A 75 -0.95 -0.61 -5.08
C GLU A 75 -2.06 -0.15 -4.12
N SER A 76 -1.84 -0.38 -2.83
CA SER A 76 -2.75 0.09 -1.79
C SER A 76 -2.92 1.60 -1.75
N LEU A 77 -1.94 2.38 -2.20
CA LEU A 77 -1.96 3.84 -2.19
C LEU A 77 -2.49 4.40 -3.51
N GLU A 78 -2.11 3.79 -4.63
CA GLU A 78 -2.48 4.23 -5.99
C GLU A 78 -3.87 3.80 -6.42
N GLY A 79 -4.48 2.79 -5.78
CA GLY A 79 -5.90 2.44 -6.01
C GLY A 79 -6.83 2.81 -4.84
N ASN A 80 -6.41 3.73 -3.98
CA ASN A 80 -7.14 4.05 -2.76
C ASN A 80 -8.26 5.08 -2.94
N SER A 81 -9.50 4.60 -3.06
CA SER A 81 -10.66 5.51 -3.16
C SER A 81 -11.06 6.25 -1.85
N VAL A 82 -10.36 6.07 -0.72
CA VAL A 82 -10.72 6.73 0.55
C VAL A 82 -10.63 8.25 0.44
N ILE A 83 -9.61 8.76 -0.25
CA ILE A 83 -9.37 10.21 -0.35
C ILE A 83 -10.51 10.87 -1.13
N GLY A 84 -10.89 10.30 -2.28
CA GLY A 84 -12.03 10.76 -3.08
C GLY A 84 -13.36 10.75 -2.34
N LYS A 85 -13.58 9.75 -1.48
CA LYS A 85 -14.83 9.59 -0.72
C LYS A 85 -14.87 10.39 0.58
N ALA A 86 -13.77 10.97 1.03
CA ALA A 86 -13.70 11.70 2.28
C ALA A 86 -14.45 13.05 2.21
N PRO A 87 -15.00 13.54 3.35
CA PRO A 87 -15.54 14.89 3.45
C PRO A 87 -14.50 15.95 3.07
N ILE A 88 -14.92 17.05 2.43
CA ILE A 88 -14.02 18.13 1.96
C ILE A 88 -13.11 18.63 3.08
N SER A 89 -13.62 18.72 4.32
CA SER A 89 -12.86 19.16 5.49
C SER A 89 -11.68 18.24 5.87
N ALA A 90 -11.70 16.97 5.46
CA ALA A 90 -10.66 15.98 5.74
C ALA A 90 -9.75 15.67 4.54
N ARG A 91 -10.21 15.96 3.29
CA ARG A 91 -9.47 15.63 2.06
C ARG A 91 -8.06 16.18 2.02
N ALA A 92 -7.87 17.45 2.38
CA ALA A 92 -6.55 18.09 2.34
C ALA A 92 -5.52 17.37 3.23
N GLY A 93 -5.93 16.95 4.43
CA GLY A 93 -5.08 16.18 5.33
C GLY A 93 -4.75 14.79 4.78
N LEU A 94 -5.73 14.10 4.21
CA LEU A 94 -5.52 12.78 3.60
C LEU A 94 -4.59 12.83 2.39
N VAL A 95 -4.71 13.86 1.54
CA VAL A 95 -3.79 14.09 0.41
C VAL A 95 -2.35 14.28 0.90
N GLN A 96 -2.14 15.06 1.98
CA GLN A 96 -0.82 15.24 2.57
C GLN A 96 -0.24 13.93 3.13
N VAL A 97 -1.05 13.15 3.84
CA VAL A 97 -0.66 11.83 4.34
C VAL A 97 -0.26 10.91 3.19
N ALA A 98 -1.07 10.85 2.14
CA ALA A 98 -0.80 10.03 0.97
C ALA A 98 0.50 10.44 0.26
N ALA A 99 0.74 11.75 0.11
CA ALA A 99 1.99 12.27 -0.45
C ALA A 99 3.21 11.90 0.41
N MET A 100 3.11 11.96 1.74
CA MET A 100 4.19 11.54 2.64
C MET A 100 4.51 10.05 2.51
N ILE A 101 3.48 9.21 2.41
CA ILE A 101 3.64 7.76 2.20
C ILE A 101 4.31 7.51 0.85
N ALA A 102 3.83 8.14 -0.23
CA ALA A 102 4.41 8.03 -1.56
C ALA A 102 5.92 8.34 -1.53
N LYS A 103 6.31 9.50 -0.97
CA LYS A 103 7.72 9.89 -0.84
C LYS A 103 8.57 8.91 -0.02
N ARG A 104 7.98 8.25 0.98
CA ARG A 104 8.65 7.21 1.76
C ARG A 104 8.84 5.91 0.98
N LEU A 105 7.92 5.58 0.07
CA LEU A 105 7.96 4.35 -0.73
C LEU A 105 8.78 4.48 -2.03
N GLU A 106 8.90 5.69 -2.61
CA GLU A 106 9.62 5.96 -3.87
C GLU A 106 11.05 5.34 -3.91
N PRO A 107 11.90 5.44 -2.87
CA PRO A 107 13.24 4.84 -2.90
C PRO A 107 13.25 3.31 -3.00
N TYR A 108 12.18 2.66 -2.53
CA TYR A 108 12.04 1.20 -2.58
C TYR A 108 11.35 0.73 -3.87
N ALA A 109 10.37 1.51 -4.34
CA ALA A 109 9.64 1.22 -5.57
C ALA A 109 10.47 1.49 -6.83
N GLY A 110 11.48 2.36 -6.75
CA GLY A 110 12.31 2.75 -7.89
C GLY A 110 11.60 3.62 -8.92
N ARG A 111 10.43 4.18 -8.57
CA ARG A 111 9.63 5.08 -9.42
C ARG A 111 8.85 6.08 -8.58
N SER A 112 8.36 7.14 -9.23
CA SER A 112 7.35 8.04 -8.65
C SER A 112 6.05 7.27 -8.37
N ILE A 113 5.41 7.62 -7.26
CA ILE A 113 4.13 7.02 -6.81
C ILE A 113 3.06 8.11 -6.81
N HIS A 114 1.90 7.80 -7.38
CA HIS A 114 0.81 8.74 -7.61
C HIS A 114 -0.45 8.29 -6.86
N PRO A 115 -0.68 8.76 -5.63
CA PRO A 115 -1.87 8.36 -4.87
C PRO A 115 -3.18 8.71 -5.60
N GLU A 116 -4.19 7.87 -5.46
CA GLU A 116 -5.53 8.17 -5.97
C GLU A 116 -6.20 9.22 -5.07
N VAL A 117 -6.43 10.41 -5.62
CA VAL A 117 -6.95 11.57 -4.86
C VAL A 117 -8.31 12.08 -5.38
N HIS A 118 -8.88 11.40 -6.38
CA HIS A 118 -10.10 11.82 -7.09
C HIS A 118 -11.38 11.34 -6.40
#